data_AF-A0AA44WG32-F1
#
_entry.id   AF-A0AA44WG32-F1
#
_cell.length_a   1.000
_cell.length_b   1.000
_cell.length_c   1.000
_cell.angle_alpha   90.00
_cell.angle_beta   90.00
_cell.angle_gamma   90.00
#
_symmetry.space_group_name_H-M   'P 1'
#
loop_
_entity.id
_entity.type
_entity.pdbx_description
1 polymer ?
#
loop_
_entity_poly.entity_id
_entity_poly.type
_entity_poly.pdbx_seq_one_letter_code
_entity_poly.pdbx_strand_id
1 'polypeptide(L)'
;MREWTTAHPRVDPLTNELISYHSTFVAPYVRYSVIQPRHTKSLEARKAKPSPINRPIPGISSPKMMHDFGVSLAHTVILDLPLSLDPMNLLRGTPSVSYDSTARSRFGVFPRHNPDLIKWFETNPCIIFHTANCWEEPATLKRDAALHLLACRLTSPSMIFSAGNLPTPAVRPVPPEYAEEEQCRLYYLSFPLGDGGNHDAVIKHQWALSAIAFEFPTVAPAAAMRNARYVYGCTTGRDTYAAPLGKAAKIDYLAKMDVATLIARGEADPPREVTGCVDARTVREISDPALRDAGGVVRAGAAICAEGRGQERG
;
A
#
# COMPACT_ATOMS: atom_id res chain seq x y z
N MET A 1 21.22 18.70 -3.20
CA MET A 1 20.61 17.60 -2.41
C MET A 1 20.39 16.44 -3.38
N ARG A 2 21.13 15.32 -3.27
CA ARG A 2 21.25 14.32 -4.37
C ARG A 2 20.33 13.10 -4.24
N GLU A 3 19.77 12.84 -3.07
CA GLU A 3 19.01 11.62 -2.77
C GLU A 3 18.02 11.87 -1.62
N TRP A 4 16.82 11.31 -1.71
CA TRP A 4 15.75 11.44 -0.73
C TRP A 4 15.40 10.07 -0.18
N THR A 5 15.46 9.90 1.13
CA THR A 5 15.17 8.62 1.79
C THR A 5 13.68 8.56 2.15
N THR A 6 13.07 7.39 2.01
CA THR A 6 11.67 7.20 2.41
C THR A 6 11.44 7.57 3.88
N ALA A 7 10.28 8.17 4.16
CA ALA A 7 9.79 8.41 5.51
C ALA A 7 9.12 7.17 6.12
N HIS A 8 8.96 6.09 5.35
CA HIS A 8 8.29 4.85 5.76
C HIS A 8 9.24 3.63 5.87
N PRO A 9 10.44 3.74 6.46
CA PRO A 9 11.32 2.59 6.55
C PRO A 9 10.68 1.48 7.41
N ARG A 10 11.03 0.23 7.12
CA ARG A 10 10.50 -0.94 7.84
C ARG A 10 11.62 -1.59 8.64
N VAL A 11 11.32 -2.07 9.85
CA VAL A 11 12.26 -2.85 10.67
C VAL A 11 11.80 -4.30 10.69
N ASP A 12 12.69 -5.22 10.34
CA ASP A 12 12.42 -6.65 10.46
C ASP A 12 12.33 -7.05 11.94
N PRO A 13 11.20 -7.62 12.41
CA PRO A 13 11.01 -7.97 13.82
C PRO A 13 11.87 -9.15 14.31
N LEU A 14 12.49 -9.91 13.41
CA LEU A 14 13.37 -11.05 13.70
C LEU A 14 14.85 -10.65 13.61
N THR A 15 15.26 -9.98 12.54
CA THR A 15 16.67 -9.66 12.29
C THR A 15 17.08 -8.29 12.81
N ASN A 16 16.10 -7.41 13.09
CA ASN A 16 16.28 -5.98 13.36
C ASN A 16 17.00 -5.22 12.22
N GLU A 17 16.95 -5.74 11.00
CA GLU A 17 17.40 -5.01 9.82
C GLU A 17 16.44 -3.86 9.53
N LEU A 18 16.99 -2.72 9.13
CA LEU A 18 16.23 -1.57 8.63
C LEU A 18 16.20 -1.65 7.10
N ILE A 19 15.01 -1.77 6.54
CA ILE A 19 14.75 -1.78 5.11
C ILE A 19 14.27 -0.39 4.71
N SER A 20 14.88 0.17 3.66
CA SER A 20 14.59 1.51 3.15
C SER A 20 14.77 1.57 1.64
N TYR A 21 14.14 2.53 0.99
CA TYR A 21 14.51 2.94 -0.37
C TYR A 21 14.83 4.43 -0.41
N HIS A 22 15.47 4.83 -1.49
CA HIS A 22 15.93 6.18 -1.72
C HIS A 22 15.64 6.56 -3.17
N SER A 23 15.05 7.73 -3.37
CA SER A 23 14.71 8.26 -4.69
C SER A 23 15.67 9.37 -5.10
N THR A 24 15.99 9.43 -6.39
CA THR A 24 16.86 10.43 -7.01
C THR A 24 16.20 10.96 -8.29
N PHE A 25 16.63 12.15 -8.74
CA PHE A 25 16.14 12.74 -10.00
C PHE A 25 16.92 12.29 -11.25
N VAL A 26 17.96 11.48 -11.06
CA VAL A 26 18.84 10.97 -12.13
C VAL A 26 18.99 9.46 -11.99
N ALA A 27 19.11 8.76 -13.12
CA ALA A 27 19.29 7.31 -13.11
C ALA A 27 20.52 6.89 -12.28
N PRO A 28 20.45 5.80 -11.49
CA PRO A 28 19.27 4.95 -11.23
C PRO A 28 18.31 5.64 -10.24
N TYR A 29 17.08 5.93 -10.70
CA TYR A 29 16.10 6.80 -10.01
C TYR A 29 15.68 6.31 -8.62
N VAL A 30 15.80 5.02 -8.35
CA VAL A 30 15.48 4.41 -7.06
C VAL A 30 16.60 3.45 -6.67
N ARG A 31 17.04 3.57 -5.41
CA ARG A 31 17.96 2.65 -4.75
C ARG A 31 17.29 2.02 -3.55
N TYR A 32 17.61 0.76 -3.28
CA TYR A 32 17.05 -0.01 -2.19
C TYR A 32 18.15 -0.48 -1.25
N SER A 33 17.88 -0.35 0.04
CA SER A 33 18.85 -0.59 1.10
C SER A 33 18.32 -1.54 2.18
N VAL A 34 19.18 -2.48 2.59
CA VAL A 34 18.98 -3.31 3.79
C VAL A 34 20.16 -3.04 4.71
N ILE A 35 19.87 -2.43 5.86
CA ILE A 35 20.86 -1.95 6.81
C ILE A 35 20.80 -2.82 8.05
N GLN A 36 21.94 -3.41 8.43
CA GLN A 36 22.04 -4.27 9.60
C GLN A 36 21.90 -3.46 10.92
N PRO A 37 21.40 -4.08 12.00
CA PRO A 37 21.37 -3.45 13.32
C PRO A 37 22.79 -3.16 13.84
N ARG A 38 22.99 -1.97 14.43
CA ARG A 38 24.31 -1.51 14.94
C ARG A 38 24.90 -2.38 16.06
N HIS A 39 24.10 -3.15 16.79
CA HIS A 39 24.53 -3.89 17.98
C HIS A 39 24.65 -5.41 17.76
N THR A 40 25.47 -5.85 16.81
CA THR A 40 25.97 -7.24 16.82
C THR A 40 27.18 -7.34 17.75
N LYS A 41 26.96 -7.84 18.97
CA LYS A 41 28.01 -7.91 20.02
C LYS A 41 29.14 -8.91 19.74
N SER A 42 29.02 -9.82 18.78
CA SER A 42 30.08 -10.77 18.44
C SER A 42 30.62 -10.58 17.02
N LEU A 43 31.95 -10.69 16.86
CA LEU A 43 32.62 -10.69 15.57
C LEU A 43 32.13 -11.84 14.67
N GLU A 44 31.77 -12.98 15.26
CA GLU A 44 31.27 -14.16 14.53
C GLU A 44 29.88 -13.91 13.93
N ALA A 45 28.99 -13.20 14.65
CA ALA A 45 27.68 -12.79 14.11
C ALA A 45 27.79 -11.75 12.99
N ARG A 46 28.92 -11.02 12.88
CA ARG A 46 29.17 -10.09 11.76
C ARG A 46 29.67 -10.81 10.50
N LYS A 47 30.38 -11.94 10.64
CA LYS A 47 30.89 -12.73 9.49
C LYS A 47 29.80 -13.58 8.82
N ALA A 48 28.78 -14.00 9.57
CA ALA A 48 27.70 -14.85 9.06
C ALA A 48 26.54 -14.06 8.41
N LYS A 49 26.51 -12.72 8.49
CA LYS A 49 25.41 -11.91 7.97
C LYS A 49 25.70 -11.37 6.57
N PRO A 50 24.72 -11.40 5.64
CA PRO A 50 24.90 -10.82 4.30
C PRO A 50 25.24 -9.34 4.39
N SER A 51 26.22 -8.88 3.61
CA SER A 51 26.66 -7.49 3.54
C SER A 51 25.49 -6.51 3.40
N PRO A 52 25.58 -5.29 3.96
CA PRO A 52 24.54 -4.28 3.78
C PRO A 52 24.27 -4.08 2.29
N ILE A 53 22.99 -4.06 1.93
CA ILE A 53 22.56 -3.88 0.54
C ILE A 53 22.35 -2.40 0.33
N ASN A 54 22.82 -1.90 -0.82
CA ASN A 54 22.44 -0.63 -1.40
C ASN A 54 22.54 -0.80 -2.92
N ARG A 55 21.45 -1.24 -3.56
CA ARG A 55 21.40 -1.59 -4.99
C ARG A 55 20.35 -0.76 -5.73
N PRO A 56 20.58 -0.44 -7.01
CA PRO A 56 19.53 0.18 -7.82
C PRO A 56 18.35 -0.78 -7.99
N ILE A 57 17.14 -0.24 -8.13
CA ILE A 57 15.97 -1.02 -8.54
C ILE A 57 15.87 -1.00 -10.08
N PRO A 58 16.02 -2.16 -10.76
CA PRO A 58 15.89 -2.23 -12.21
C PRO A 58 14.46 -1.92 -12.67
N GLY A 59 14.30 -1.34 -13.86
CA GLY A 59 13.00 -1.14 -14.51
C GLY A 59 12.28 0.18 -14.18
N ILE A 60 12.78 0.98 -13.24
CA ILE A 60 12.30 2.36 -13.03
C ILE A 60 12.96 3.28 -14.06
N SER A 61 12.16 3.89 -14.93
CA SER A 61 12.63 4.68 -16.08
C SER A 61 12.54 6.20 -15.89
N SER A 62 11.98 6.68 -14.78
CA SER A 62 11.82 8.11 -14.50
C SER A 62 11.76 8.38 -12.99
N PRO A 63 11.92 9.65 -12.54
CA PRO A 63 11.73 10.01 -11.14
C PRO A 63 10.30 9.74 -10.67
N LYS A 64 10.16 8.94 -9.60
CA LYS A 64 8.85 8.55 -9.04
C LYS A 64 8.61 9.17 -7.69
N MET A 65 7.37 9.61 -7.45
CA MET A 65 6.89 9.92 -6.11
C MET A 65 6.34 8.65 -5.49
N MET A 66 7.25 7.86 -4.94
CA MET A 66 6.92 6.66 -4.16
C MET A 66 6.84 7.06 -2.69
N HIS A 67 5.67 6.90 -2.07
CA HIS A 67 5.44 7.28 -0.67
C HIS A 67 5.80 6.16 0.31
N ASP A 68 5.37 4.94 0.00
CA ASP A 68 5.56 3.75 0.84
C ASP A 68 5.88 2.53 -0.04
N PHE A 69 6.09 1.38 0.61
CA PHE A 69 6.45 0.12 -0.03
C PHE A 69 6.12 -1.06 0.90
N GLY A 70 5.91 -2.24 0.31
CA GLY A 70 5.61 -3.45 1.08
C GLY A 70 6.87 -4.23 1.44
N VAL A 71 6.99 -4.73 2.66
CA VAL A 71 8.10 -5.61 3.08
C VAL A 71 7.55 -6.79 3.87
N SER A 72 7.81 -8.01 3.39
CA SER A 72 7.63 -9.27 4.14
C SER A 72 8.97 -9.75 4.69
N LEU A 73 8.98 -10.88 5.42
CA LEU A 73 10.20 -11.47 5.99
C LEU A 73 11.27 -11.84 4.95
N ALA A 74 10.90 -12.21 3.72
CA ALA A 74 11.87 -12.58 2.68
C ALA A 74 11.73 -11.79 1.38
N HIS A 75 10.67 -11.00 1.17
CA HIS A 75 10.42 -10.28 -0.07
C HIS A 75 10.07 -8.80 0.16
N THR A 76 10.22 -8.00 -0.89
CA THR A 76 9.86 -6.59 -0.93
C THR A 76 9.00 -6.31 -2.16
N VAL A 77 8.03 -5.41 -2.01
CA VAL A 77 7.20 -4.85 -3.08
C VAL A 77 7.51 -3.36 -3.21
N ILE A 78 8.12 -2.96 -4.32
CA ILE A 78 8.36 -1.56 -4.65
C ILE A 78 7.25 -1.03 -5.57
N LEU A 79 6.81 0.22 -5.38
CA LEU A 79 5.62 0.76 -6.03
C LEU A 79 6.00 1.73 -7.14
N ASP A 80 5.87 1.31 -8.40
CA ASP A 80 6.03 2.19 -9.56
C ASP A 80 4.66 2.65 -10.06
N LEU A 81 4.19 3.74 -9.47
CA LEU A 81 2.89 4.33 -9.71
C LEU A 81 2.97 5.45 -10.76
N PRO A 82 1.86 5.82 -11.42
CA PRO A 82 1.79 6.91 -12.39
C PRO A 82 1.88 8.31 -11.76
N LEU A 83 2.72 8.47 -10.73
CA LEU A 83 2.97 9.72 -10.02
C LEU A 83 4.47 10.04 -10.07
N SER A 84 4.82 11.15 -10.70
CA SER A 84 6.21 11.58 -10.88
C SER A 84 6.53 12.82 -10.06
N LEU A 85 7.76 12.86 -9.55
CA LEU A 85 8.36 14.05 -8.94
C LEU A 85 9.61 14.42 -9.75
N ASP A 86 9.45 15.29 -10.74
CA ASP A 86 10.54 15.78 -11.60
C ASP A 86 10.66 17.31 -11.49
N PRO A 87 11.66 17.83 -10.75
CA PRO A 87 11.92 19.26 -10.69
C PRO A 87 12.19 19.90 -12.05
N MET A 88 12.62 19.14 -13.06
CA MET A 88 12.85 19.64 -14.42
C MET A 88 11.56 19.95 -15.17
N ASN A 89 10.41 19.51 -14.68
CA ASN A 89 9.12 19.97 -15.17
C ASN A 89 8.94 21.48 -14.98
N LEU A 90 9.49 22.07 -13.91
CA LEU A 90 9.41 23.52 -13.70
C LEU A 90 10.09 24.30 -14.84
N LEU A 91 11.18 23.77 -15.41
CA LEU A 91 11.85 24.36 -16.57
C LEU A 91 11.02 24.23 -17.85
N ARG A 92 10.12 23.24 -17.91
CA ARG A 92 9.19 22.99 -19.02
C ARG A 92 7.82 23.66 -18.82
N GLY A 93 7.65 24.45 -17.76
CA GLY A 93 6.39 25.10 -17.42
C GLY A 93 5.30 24.17 -16.87
N THR A 94 5.67 22.95 -16.46
CA THR A 94 4.74 21.98 -15.86
C THR A 94 5.03 21.79 -14.36
N PRO A 95 4.04 21.36 -13.54
CA PRO A 95 4.27 21.12 -12.12
C PRO A 95 5.32 20.03 -11.86
N SER A 96 6.13 20.21 -10.80
CA SER A 96 7.13 19.23 -10.39
C SER A 96 6.51 17.88 -10.01
N VAL A 97 5.28 17.90 -9.48
CA VAL A 97 4.46 16.73 -9.22
C VAL A 97 3.44 16.59 -10.33
N SER A 98 3.45 15.45 -11.03
CA SER A 98 2.46 15.17 -12.07
C SER A 98 1.92 13.75 -11.95
N TYR A 99 0.65 13.60 -12.32
CA TYR A 99 -0.05 12.32 -12.36
C TYR A 99 -0.44 11.98 -13.81
N ASP A 100 -0.11 10.78 -14.26
CA ASP A 100 -0.48 10.28 -15.58
C ASP A 100 -1.59 9.22 -15.46
N SER A 101 -2.85 9.66 -15.55
CA SER A 101 -4.00 8.74 -15.49
C SER A 101 -4.04 7.68 -16.60
N THR A 102 -3.24 7.81 -17.67
CA THR A 102 -3.20 6.84 -18.77
C THR A 102 -2.15 5.74 -18.57
N ALA A 103 -1.26 5.90 -17.59
CA ALA A 103 -0.17 4.96 -17.32
C ALA A 103 -0.56 3.90 -16.29
N ARG A 104 -0.07 2.67 -16.48
CA ARG A 104 -0.29 1.54 -15.56
C ARG A 104 0.41 1.76 -14.23
N SER A 105 -0.17 1.20 -13.17
CA SER A 105 0.52 1.04 -11.89
C SER A 105 1.24 -0.30 -11.88
N ARG A 106 2.50 -0.31 -11.42
CA ARG A 106 3.33 -1.52 -11.41
C ARG A 106 3.86 -1.81 -10.01
N PHE A 107 3.83 -3.09 -9.63
CA PHE A 107 4.35 -3.61 -8.38
C PHE A 107 5.58 -4.47 -8.68
N GLY A 108 6.74 -4.04 -8.19
CA GLY A 108 7.98 -4.75 -8.37
C GLY A 108 8.26 -5.64 -7.17
N VAL A 109 8.12 -6.96 -7.34
CA VAL A 109 8.31 -7.95 -6.28
C VAL A 109 9.68 -8.61 -6.43
N PHE A 110 10.47 -8.62 -5.37
CA PHE A 110 11.80 -9.26 -5.37
C PHE A 110 12.15 -9.87 -4.01
N PRO A 111 13.01 -10.91 -3.98
CA PRO A 111 13.62 -11.38 -2.75
C PRO A 111 14.39 -10.23 -2.10
N ARG A 112 14.17 -10.01 -0.80
CA ARG A 112 14.64 -8.84 -0.05
C ARG A 112 16.11 -8.55 -0.24
N HIS A 113 16.93 -9.59 -0.39
CA HIS A 113 18.38 -9.47 -0.52
C HIS A 113 18.89 -9.45 -1.97
N ASN A 114 18.01 -9.68 -2.95
CA ASN A 114 18.35 -9.80 -4.37
C ASN A 114 17.40 -8.94 -5.23
N PRO A 115 17.45 -7.59 -5.16
CA PRO A 115 16.59 -6.71 -5.94
C PRO A 115 16.74 -6.84 -7.46
N ASP A 116 17.83 -7.43 -7.94
CA ASP A 116 18.04 -7.71 -9.36
C ASP A 116 17.08 -8.79 -9.91
N LEU A 117 16.47 -9.59 -9.02
CA LEU A 117 15.48 -10.62 -9.37
C LEU A 117 14.03 -10.11 -9.38
N ILE A 118 13.86 -8.80 -9.57
CA ILE A 118 12.56 -8.14 -9.59
C ILE A 118 11.64 -8.67 -10.69
N LYS A 119 10.41 -8.99 -10.30
CA LYS A 119 9.29 -9.29 -11.19
C LYS A 119 8.27 -8.17 -11.12
N TRP A 120 7.80 -7.70 -12.28
CA TRP A 120 6.88 -6.58 -12.37
C TRP A 120 5.46 -7.07 -12.65
N PHE A 121 4.52 -6.70 -11.79
CA PHE A 121 3.10 -6.98 -11.93
C PHE A 121 2.35 -5.67 -12.21
N GLU A 122 1.43 -5.66 -13.15
CA GLU A 122 0.73 -4.43 -13.55
C GLU A 122 -0.77 -4.47 -13.25
N THR A 123 -1.36 -3.31 -12.97
CA THR A 123 -2.81 -3.12 -12.81
C THR A 123 -3.25 -1.77 -13.38
N ASN A 124 -4.55 -1.49 -13.27
CA ASN A 124 -5.16 -0.21 -13.61
C ASN A 124 -4.42 0.97 -12.95
N PRO A 125 -4.44 2.16 -13.56
CA PRO A 125 -3.91 3.37 -12.95
C PRO A 125 -4.49 3.55 -11.54
N CYS A 126 -3.62 3.65 -10.54
CA CYS A 126 -3.99 3.89 -9.17
C CYS A 126 -2.81 4.50 -8.42
N ILE A 127 -3.11 4.94 -7.22
CA ILE A 127 -2.12 5.50 -6.32
C ILE A 127 -2.23 4.71 -5.02
N ILE A 128 -1.10 4.41 -4.41
CA ILE A 128 -1.03 3.91 -3.05
C ILE A 128 -0.21 4.91 -2.26
N PHE A 129 -0.82 5.47 -1.21
CA PHE A 129 -0.10 6.25 -0.23
C PHE A 129 0.49 5.29 0.79
N HIS A 130 -0.35 4.70 1.66
CA HIS A 130 0.13 3.81 2.71
C HIS A 130 -0.10 2.32 2.43
N THR A 131 0.87 1.51 2.82
CA THR A 131 0.76 0.05 2.90
C THR A 131 0.56 -0.37 4.36
N ALA A 132 -0.46 -1.18 4.61
CA ALA A 132 -0.83 -1.64 5.93
C ALA A 132 0.10 -2.75 6.43
N ASN A 133 0.33 -3.75 5.58
CA ASN A 133 1.16 -4.91 5.90
C ASN A 133 1.52 -5.68 4.64
N CYS A 134 2.59 -6.48 4.70
CA CYS A 134 3.02 -7.35 3.62
C CYS A 134 3.57 -8.65 4.22
N TRP A 135 3.13 -9.82 3.75
CA TRP A 135 3.57 -11.11 4.28
C TRP A 135 3.54 -12.19 3.20
N GLU A 136 4.26 -13.27 3.39
CA GLU A 136 4.21 -14.43 2.50
C GLU A 136 3.57 -15.63 3.20
N GLU A 137 3.03 -16.55 2.41
CA GLU A 137 2.62 -17.86 2.91
C GLU A 137 3.81 -18.61 3.54
N PRO A 138 3.59 -19.47 4.55
CA PRO A 138 4.63 -20.32 5.09
C PRO A 138 5.30 -21.16 4.00
N ALA A 139 6.63 -21.28 4.07
CA ALA A 139 7.48 -21.97 3.10
C ALA A 139 7.13 -23.45 2.82
N THR A 140 6.22 -24.05 3.60
CA THR A 140 5.69 -25.40 3.38
C THR A 140 4.76 -25.50 2.17
N LEU A 141 4.21 -24.38 1.68
CA LEU A 141 3.29 -24.32 0.54
C LEU A 141 4.01 -23.93 -0.77
N LYS A 142 5.15 -24.58 -1.07
CA LYS A 142 6.06 -24.15 -2.17
C LYS A 142 5.40 -24.04 -3.55
N ARG A 143 4.35 -24.80 -3.84
CA ARG A 143 3.75 -24.85 -5.19
C ARG A 143 2.81 -23.68 -5.49
N ASP A 144 2.31 -23.01 -4.45
CA ASP A 144 1.35 -21.89 -4.55
C ASP A 144 1.79 -20.69 -3.69
N ALA A 145 3.10 -20.58 -3.42
CA ALA A 145 3.64 -19.51 -2.62
C ALA A 145 3.29 -18.14 -3.24
N ALA A 146 2.69 -17.28 -2.44
CA ALA A 146 2.34 -15.93 -2.83
C ALA A 146 2.81 -14.93 -1.78
N LEU A 147 3.13 -13.73 -2.26
CA LEU A 147 3.36 -12.56 -1.44
C LEU A 147 2.06 -11.76 -1.39
N HIS A 148 1.62 -11.43 -0.19
CA HIS A 148 0.38 -10.73 0.09
C HIS A 148 0.68 -9.31 0.53
N LEU A 149 -0.09 -8.35 0.03
CA LEU A 149 0.02 -6.94 0.34
C LEU A 149 -1.36 -6.39 0.69
N LEU A 150 -1.42 -5.69 1.83
CA LEU A 150 -2.54 -4.84 2.18
C LEU A 150 -2.13 -3.38 1.96
N ALA A 151 -2.86 -2.67 1.11
CA ALA A 151 -2.53 -1.30 0.70
C ALA A 151 -3.78 -0.42 0.56
N CYS A 152 -3.68 0.83 0.97
CA CYS A 152 -4.72 1.83 0.74
C CYS A 152 -4.61 2.31 -0.71
N ARG A 153 -5.54 1.89 -1.56
CA ARG A 153 -5.56 2.19 -2.99
C ARG A 153 -6.52 3.34 -3.26
N LEU A 154 -6.02 4.35 -3.96
CA LEU A 154 -6.71 5.54 -4.40
C LEU A 154 -6.84 5.53 -5.92
N THR A 155 -8.01 5.90 -6.44
CA THR A 155 -8.25 6.07 -7.89
C THR A 155 -8.02 7.50 -8.37
N SER A 156 -7.85 8.45 -7.44
CA SER A 156 -7.73 9.88 -7.71
C SER A 156 -6.45 10.46 -7.10
N PRO A 157 -5.78 11.41 -7.78
CA PRO A 157 -4.63 12.14 -7.23
C PRO A 157 -5.02 13.20 -6.20
N SER A 158 -6.32 13.45 -5.99
CA SER A 158 -6.86 14.54 -5.16
C SER A 158 -6.20 14.63 -3.78
N MET A 159 -6.05 13.50 -3.09
CA MET A 159 -5.46 13.45 -1.74
C MET A 159 -4.01 13.95 -1.72
N ILE A 160 -3.17 13.50 -2.66
CA ILE A 160 -1.74 13.85 -2.68
C ILE A 160 -1.55 15.31 -3.03
N PHE A 161 -2.27 15.80 -4.03
CA PHE A 161 -2.15 17.18 -4.45
C PHE A 161 -2.67 18.12 -3.35
N SER A 162 -3.77 17.76 -2.68
CA SER A 162 -4.23 18.48 -1.49
C SER A 162 -3.17 18.49 -0.36
N ALA A 163 -2.56 17.34 -0.05
CA ALA A 163 -1.50 17.24 0.96
C ALA A 163 -0.26 18.09 0.62
N GLY A 164 0.05 18.23 -0.67
CA GLY A 164 1.12 19.10 -1.18
C GLY A 164 0.72 20.57 -1.31
N ASN A 165 -0.52 20.95 -0.96
CA ASN A 165 -1.11 22.27 -1.23
C ASN A 165 -1.01 22.68 -2.72
N LEU A 166 -1.25 21.72 -3.60
CA LEU A 166 -1.23 21.86 -5.06
C LEU A 166 -2.65 21.69 -5.64
N PRO A 167 -2.95 22.36 -6.77
CA PRO A 167 -4.20 22.11 -7.50
C PRO A 167 -4.21 20.67 -8.03
N THR A 168 -5.33 19.98 -7.84
CA THR A 168 -5.52 18.64 -8.41
C THR A 168 -5.53 18.72 -9.94
N PRO A 169 -4.70 17.93 -10.65
CA PRO A 169 -4.65 17.98 -12.10
C PRO A 169 -5.94 17.41 -12.70
N ALA A 170 -6.31 17.90 -13.88
CA ALA A 170 -7.39 17.28 -14.65
C ALA A 170 -6.99 15.85 -15.03
N VAL A 171 -7.82 14.89 -14.66
CA VAL A 171 -7.63 13.48 -15.01
C VAL A 171 -7.98 13.31 -16.50
N ARG A 172 -7.04 12.81 -17.30
CA ARG A 172 -7.32 12.51 -18.71
C ARG A 172 -8.29 11.33 -18.79
N PRO A 173 -9.25 11.33 -19.73
CA PRO A 173 -10.13 10.19 -19.94
C PRO A 173 -9.34 8.91 -20.15
N VAL A 174 -9.74 7.85 -19.46
CA VAL A 174 -9.21 6.50 -19.63
C VAL A 174 -10.24 5.65 -20.37
N PRO A 175 -9.83 4.58 -21.06
CA PRO A 175 -10.74 3.59 -21.60
C PRO A 175 -11.78 3.13 -20.56
N PRO A 176 -13.05 2.86 -20.95
CA PRO A 176 -14.13 2.51 -20.02
C PRO A 176 -13.81 1.34 -19.09
N GLU A 177 -12.98 0.40 -19.52
CA GLU A 177 -12.52 -0.73 -18.73
C GLU A 177 -11.60 -0.35 -17.56
N TYR A 178 -11.01 0.85 -17.58
CA TYR A 178 -10.18 1.42 -16.51
C TYR A 178 -10.87 2.57 -15.78
N ALA A 179 -12.09 2.92 -16.18
CA ALA A 179 -12.88 3.93 -15.50
C ALA A 179 -13.33 3.38 -14.14
N GLU A 180 -12.95 4.06 -13.06
CA GLU A 180 -13.28 3.71 -11.70
C GLU A 180 -13.87 4.92 -10.98
N GLU A 181 -14.78 4.68 -10.05
CA GLU A 181 -15.30 5.72 -9.17
C GLU A 181 -14.19 6.26 -8.27
N GLU A 182 -14.34 7.50 -7.80
CA GLU A 182 -13.39 8.07 -6.83
C GLU A 182 -13.53 7.32 -5.50
N GLN A 183 -12.49 6.58 -5.13
CA GLN A 183 -12.47 5.73 -3.95
C GLN A 183 -11.08 5.69 -3.34
N CYS A 184 -11.07 5.40 -2.03
CA CYS A 184 -9.85 5.19 -1.26
C CYS A 184 -10.11 4.07 -0.25
N ARG A 185 -9.79 2.83 -0.62
CA ARG A 185 -10.15 1.63 0.15
C ARG A 185 -8.92 0.81 0.50
N LEU A 186 -9.03 -0.02 1.53
CA LEU A 186 -8.01 -1.02 1.86
C LEU A 186 -8.15 -2.20 0.90
N TYR A 187 -7.14 -2.41 0.06
CA TYR A 187 -7.08 -3.50 -0.91
C TYR A 187 -6.24 -4.66 -0.39
N TYR A 188 -6.64 -5.86 -0.79
CA TYR A 188 -5.83 -7.05 -0.75
C TYR A 188 -5.27 -7.32 -2.14
N LEU A 189 -3.95 -7.44 -2.22
CA LEU A 189 -3.23 -7.87 -3.41
C LEU A 189 -2.40 -9.12 -3.10
N SER A 190 -2.36 -10.08 -4.01
CA SER A 190 -1.48 -11.25 -3.90
C SER A 190 -0.69 -11.49 -5.18
N PHE A 191 0.61 -11.72 -5.03
CA PHE A 191 1.57 -11.90 -6.12
C PHE A 191 2.16 -13.31 -6.07
N PRO A 192 1.94 -14.17 -7.07
CA PRO A 192 2.58 -15.48 -7.15
C PRO A 192 4.11 -15.37 -7.16
N LEU A 193 4.78 -16.18 -6.35
CA LEU A 193 6.25 -16.20 -6.25
C LEU A 193 6.92 -17.30 -7.08
N GLY A 194 6.14 -18.13 -7.78
CA GLY A 194 6.64 -19.27 -8.56
C GLY A 194 7.62 -18.91 -9.68
N ASP A 195 8.25 -19.93 -10.26
CA ASP A 195 9.37 -19.83 -11.22
C ASP A 195 8.98 -19.30 -12.62
N GLY A 196 7.73 -18.86 -12.81
CA GLY A 196 7.28 -18.23 -14.05
C GLY A 196 8.15 -17.03 -14.43
N GLY A 197 8.40 -16.86 -15.73
CA GLY A 197 9.15 -15.73 -16.26
C GLY A 197 8.40 -14.41 -16.06
N ASN A 198 9.08 -13.28 -16.29
CA ASN A 198 8.49 -11.95 -16.07
C ASN A 198 7.29 -11.65 -17.00
N HIS A 199 7.18 -12.37 -18.13
CA HIS A 199 6.07 -12.24 -19.09
C HIS A 199 4.75 -12.84 -18.58
N ASP A 200 4.80 -13.69 -17.56
CA ASP A 200 3.64 -14.38 -16.97
C ASP A 200 3.21 -13.76 -15.62
N ALA A 201 3.79 -12.61 -15.25
CA ALA A 201 3.56 -11.97 -13.95
C ALA A 201 2.18 -11.29 -13.86
N VAL A 202 1.18 -12.08 -13.47
CA VAL A 202 -0.20 -11.61 -13.25
C VAL A 202 -0.53 -11.55 -11.76
N ILE A 203 -1.18 -10.47 -11.33
CA ILE A 203 -1.67 -10.33 -9.95
C ILE A 203 -2.79 -11.35 -9.75
N LYS A 204 -2.65 -12.24 -8.75
CA LYS A 204 -3.61 -13.33 -8.51
C LYS A 204 -4.90 -12.85 -7.85
N HIS A 205 -4.79 -11.93 -6.90
CA HIS A 205 -5.93 -11.33 -6.21
C HIS A 205 -5.71 -9.83 -6.14
N GLN A 206 -6.73 -9.04 -6.44
CA GLN A 206 -6.71 -7.57 -6.37
C GLN A 206 -8.13 -7.04 -6.19
N TRP A 207 -8.53 -6.78 -4.96
CA TRP A 207 -9.87 -6.29 -4.65
C TRP A 207 -9.92 -5.60 -3.29
N ALA A 208 -10.93 -4.77 -3.06
CA ALA A 208 -11.11 -4.06 -1.81
C ALA A 208 -11.67 -4.98 -0.71
N LEU A 209 -11.18 -4.84 0.52
CA LEU A 209 -11.72 -5.60 1.65
C LEU A 209 -13.11 -5.09 2.07
N SER A 210 -13.37 -3.80 1.90
CA SER A 210 -14.64 -3.17 2.27
C SER A 210 -14.94 -1.94 1.41
N ALA A 211 -16.21 -1.56 1.31
CA ALA A 211 -16.68 -0.38 0.62
C ALA A 211 -16.28 0.94 1.30
N ILE A 212 -15.99 0.91 2.61
CA ILE A 212 -15.67 2.12 3.39
C ILE A 212 -14.35 2.77 2.95
N ALA A 213 -14.29 4.09 3.04
CA ALA A 213 -13.04 4.81 2.88
C ALA A 213 -12.03 4.38 3.96
N PHE A 214 -10.77 4.13 3.64
CA PHE A 214 -9.78 3.69 4.62
C PHE A 214 -8.35 4.14 4.30
N GLU A 215 -7.72 4.85 5.23
CA GLU A 215 -6.33 5.33 5.15
C GLU A 215 -5.66 5.35 6.53
N PHE A 216 -4.37 5.69 6.54
CA PHE A 216 -3.51 5.65 7.73
C PHE A 216 -3.52 4.28 8.42
N PRO A 217 -3.28 3.19 7.66
CA PRO A 217 -3.34 1.84 8.20
C PRO A 217 -2.20 1.58 9.19
N THR A 218 -2.48 0.76 10.18
CA THR A 218 -1.48 0.22 11.10
C THR A 218 -1.87 -1.18 11.56
N VAL A 219 -0.86 -2.00 11.84
CA VAL A 219 -1.02 -3.34 12.44
C VAL A 219 -0.31 -3.37 13.78
N ALA A 220 -0.70 -4.33 14.63
CA ALA A 220 0.04 -4.58 15.86
C ALA A 220 1.51 -4.89 15.52
N PRO A 221 2.51 -4.30 16.22
CA PRO A 221 3.92 -4.54 15.92
C PRO A 221 4.32 -6.02 15.89
N ALA A 222 3.71 -6.85 16.75
CA ALA A 222 3.94 -8.30 16.79
C ALA A 222 3.46 -9.06 15.53
N ALA A 223 2.59 -8.43 14.73
CA ALA A 223 2.06 -8.97 13.48
C ALA A 223 2.68 -8.32 12.23
N ALA A 224 3.62 -7.38 12.39
CA ALA A 224 4.31 -6.77 11.26
C ALA A 224 5.08 -7.84 10.45
N MET A 225 5.02 -7.73 9.12
CA MET A 225 5.63 -8.68 8.18
C MET A 225 5.08 -10.12 8.26
N ARG A 226 3.95 -10.31 8.95
CA ARG A 226 3.28 -11.61 9.15
C ARG A 226 1.79 -11.46 8.85
N ASN A 227 1.08 -12.58 8.72
CA ASN A 227 -0.37 -12.55 8.57
C ASN A 227 -1.01 -11.92 9.82
N ALA A 228 -1.62 -10.74 9.64
CA ALA A 228 -2.26 -9.98 10.69
C ALA A 228 -3.78 -10.15 10.61
N ARG A 229 -4.42 -10.53 11.71
CA ARG A 229 -5.89 -10.64 11.74
C ARG A 229 -6.59 -9.29 11.64
N TYR A 230 -6.04 -8.26 12.29
CA TYR A 230 -6.65 -6.94 12.38
C TYR A 230 -5.74 -5.85 11.82
N VAL A 231 -6.32 -4.97 11.02
CA VAL A 231 -5.73 -3.68 10.61
C VAL A 231 -6.56 -2.57 11.24
N TYR A 232 -5.89 -1.56 11.78
CA TYR A 232 -6.51 -0.35 12.32
C TYR A 232 -6.20 0.81 11.39
N GLY A 233 -7.07 1.81 11.33
CA GLY A 233 -6.84 2.99 10.52
C GLY A 233 -7.92 4.03 10.74
N CYS A 234 -7.96 5.00 9.85
CA CYS A 234 -8.93 6.08 9.85
C CYS A 234 -9.97 5.83 8.77
N THR A 235 -11.18 6.34 8.96
CA THR A 235 -12.22 6.40 7.92
C THR A 235 -12.98 7.72 8.03
N THR A 236 -13.75 8.05 6.99
CA THR A 236 -14.60 9.24 6.93
C THR A 236 -16.06 8.80 6.88
N GLY A 237 -16.99 9.69 7.23
CA GLY A 237 -18.43 9.42 7.06
C GLY A 237 -18.89 9.41 5.60
N ARG A 238 -17.96 9.58 4.64
CA ARG A 238 -18.19 9.58 3.19
C ARG A 238 -17.36 8.49 2.54
N ASP A 239 -17.65 8.21 1.27
CA ASP A 239 -16.97 7.14 0.52
C ASP A 239 -15.57 7.55 0.00
N THR A 240 -15.14 8.80 0.25
CA THR A 240 -13.87 9.36 -0.23
C THR A 240 -13.22 10.30 0.79
N TYR A 241 -11.91 10.47 0.65
CA TYR A 241 -11.11 11.50 1.34
C TYR A 241 -10.96 12.78 0.51
N ALA A 242 -11.65 12.89 -0.62
CA ALA A 242 -11.65 14.11 -1.42
C ALA A 242 -12.09 15.30 -0.55
N ALA A 243 -11.15 16.21 -0.31
CA ALA A 243 -11.41 17.47 0.36
C ALA A 243 -11.43 18.59 -0.69
N PRO A 244 -12.33 19.59 -0.57
CA PRO A 244 -12.24 20.81 -1.37
C PRO A 244 -10.86 21.44 -1.23
N LEU A 245 -10.38 22.09 -2.30
CA LEU A 245 -9.07 22.76 -2.32
C LEU A 245 -8.89 23.66 -1.08
N GLY A 246 -7.80 23.49 -0.34
CA GLY A 246 -7.49 24.25 0.87
C GLY A 246 -8.16 23.73 2.16
N LYS A 247 -8.86 22.58 2.12
CA LYS A 247 -9.35 21.88 3.32
C LYS A 247 -8.65 20.54 3.47
N ALA A 248 -8.35 20.15 4.70
CA ALA A 248 -7.83 18.83 5.01
C ALA A 248 -8.91 17.77 4.84
N ALA A 249 -8.51 16.54 4.49
CA ALA A 249 -9.41 15.39 4.52
C ALA A 249 -9.92 15.18 5.96
N LYS A 250 -11.24 15.13 6.13
CA LYS A 250 -11.85 14.95 7.46
C LYS A 250 -11.77 13.48 7.85
N ILE A 251 -11.23 13.20 9.03
CA ILE A 251 -11.30 11.89 9.67
C ILE A 251 -12.43 11.93 10.69
N ASP A 252 -13.43 11.09 10.51
CA ASP A 252 -14.61 11.05 11.38
C ASP A 252 -14.52 9.89 12.39
N TYR A 253 -13.90 8.77 11.99
CA TYR A 253 -13.86 7.56 12.81
C TYR A 253 -12.50 6.86 12.76
N LEU A 254 -12.20 6.14 13.84
CA LEU A 254 -11.18 5.10 13.85
C LEU A 254 -11.81 3.77 13.48
N ALA A 255 -11.24 3.06 12.53
CA ALA A 255 -11.73 1.77 12.02
C ALA A 255 -10.80 0.62 12.44
N LYS A 256 -11.37 -0.48 12.97
CA LYS A 256 -10.68 -1.76 13.16
C LYS A 256 -11.26 -2.81 12.22
N MET A 257 -10.51 -3.28 11.24
CA MET A 257 -10.95 -4.24 10.22
C MET A 257 -10.40 -5.65 10.50
N ASP A 258 -11.26 -6.68 10.53
CA ASP A 258 -10.86 -8.11 10.60
C ASP A 258 -10.45 -8.60 9.20
N VAL A 259 -9.26 -8.18 8.76
CA VAL A 259 -8.78 -8.42 7.40
C VAL A 259 -8.59 -9.91 7.11
N ALA A 260 -8.20 -10.73 8.09
CA ALA A 260 -8.06 -12.18 7.85
C ALA A 260 -9.40 -12.83 7.48
N THR A 261 -10.50 -12.40 8.12
CA THR A 261 -11.83 -12.91 7.77
C THR A 261 -12.27 -12.41 6.40
N LEU A 262 -12.04 -11.13 6.08
CA LEU A 262 -12.41 -10.57 4.78
C LEU A 262 -11.59 -11.17 3.63
N ILE A 263 -10.30 -11.43 3.85
CA ILE A 263 -9.44 -12.14 2.91
C ILE A 263 -10.00 -13.53 2.65
N ALA A 264 -10.24 -14.33 3.70
CA ALA A 264 -10.77 -15.69 3.55
C ALA A 264 -12.12 -15.73 2.82
N ARG A 265 -12.99 -14.73 3.05
CA ARG A 265 -14.28 -14.62 2.33
C ARG A 265 -14.08 -14.30 0.85
N GLY A 266 -13.24 -13.32 0.52
CA GLY A 266 -12.99 -12.98 -0.88
C GLY A 266 -12.11 -13.99 -1.62
N GLU A 267 -11.39 -14.88 -0.94
CA GLU A 267 -10.77 -16.03 -1.59
C GLU A 267 -11.78 -17.14 -1.88
N ALA A 268 -12.79 -17.32 -1.02
CA ALA A 268 -13.86 -18.30 -1.21
C ALA A 268 -14.91 -17.85 -2.24
N ASP A 269 -15.24 -16.56 -2.27
CA ASP A 269 -16.17 -15.94 -3.20
C ASP A 269 -15.58 -14.60 -3.71
N PRO A 270 -14.72 -14.65 -4.74
CA PRO A 270 -13.98 -13.47 -5.20
C PRO A 270 -14.88 -12.36 -5.73
N PRO A 271 -14.77 -11.13 -5.19
CA PRO A 271 -15.44 -9.99 -5.79
C PRO A 271 -14.79 -9.66 -7.14
N ARG A 272 -15.46 -8.81 -7.93
CA ARG A 272 -14.91 -8.32 -9.19
C ARG A 272 -13.53 -7.69 -8.97
N GLU A 273 -12.54 -8.12 -9.75
CA GLU A 273 -11.19 -7.55 -9.68
C GLU A 273 -11.20 -6.03 -9.85
N VAL A 274 -10.33 -5.39 -9.08
CA VAL A 274 -10.08 -3.95 -9.04
C VAL A 274 -11.25 -3.09 -8.52
N THR A 275 -12.48 -3.38 -8.93
CA THR A 275 -13.66 -2.53 -8.69
C THR A 275 -14.59 -3.04 -7.59
N GLY A 276 -14.56 -4.34 -7.31
CA GLY A 276 -15.39 -4.98 -6.29
C GLY A 276 -14.80 -4.88 -4.88
N CYS A 277 -15.65 -5.16 -3.90
CA CYS A 277 -15.25 -5.30 -2.50
C CYS A 277 -15.95 -6.48 -1.81
N VAL A 278 -15.37 -6.98 -0.72
CA VAL A 278 -15.94 -8.11 0.04
C VAL A 278 -17.07 -7.68 0.98
N ASP A 279 -16.86 -6.60 1.74
CA ASP A 279 -17.88 -6.05 2.64
C ASP A 279 -18.47 -4.76 2.07
N ALA A 280 -19.67 -4.86 1.50
CA ALA A 280 -20.36 -3.74 0.84
C ALA A 280 -21.05 -2.77 1.82
N ARG A 281 -21.00 -3.02 3.13
CA ARG A 281 -21.65 -2.15 4.12
C ARG A 281 -21.00 -0.78 4.19
N THR A 282 -21.82 0.24 4.32
CA THR A 282 -21.44 1.62 4.58
C THR A 282 -21.01 1.83 6.04
N VAL A 283 -20.31 2.94 6.31
CA VAL A 283 -19.95 3.33 7.69
C VAL A 283 -21.18 3.44 8.59
N ARG A 284 -22.32 3.92 8.07
CA ARG A 284 -23.58 4.06 8.80
C ARG A 284 -24.15 2.70 9.22
N GLU A 285 -24.18 1.73 8.31
CA GLU A 285 -24.67 0.38 8.61
C GLU A 285 -23.76 -0.35 9.61
N ILE A 286 -22.47 -0.02 9.61
CA ILE A 286 -21.48 -0.57 10.55
C ILE A 286 -21.58 0.10 11.94
N SER A 287 -21.90 1.39 11.99
CA SER A 287 -21.97 2.15 13.24
C SER A 287 -23.31 2.01 13.96
N ASP A 288 -24.40 1.65 13.26
CA ASP A 288 -25.75 1.54 13.82
C ASP A 288 -25.84 0.46 14.93
N PRO A 289 -26.11 0.85 16.18
CA PRO A 289 -26.27 -0.08 17.29
C PRO A 289 -27.45 -1.05 17.14
N ALA A 290 -28.54 -0.65 16.48
CA ALA A 290 -29.73 -1.49 16.30
C ALA A 290 -29.46 -2.67 15.34
N LEU A 291 -28.55 -2.47 14.37
CA LEU A 291 -28.07 -3.52 13.47
C LEU A 291 -26.97 -4.40 14.09
N ARG A 292 -26.46 -4.05 15.29
CA ARG A 292 -25.49 -4.89 16.01
C ARG A 292 -26.16 -6.06 16.77
N ASP A 293 -27.41 -5.90 17.22
CA ASP A 293 -28.07 -6.84 18.15
C ASP A 293 -29.22 -7.67 17.55
N ALA A 294 -29.74 -7.36 16.36
CA ALA A 294 -30.91 -8.04 15.80
C ALA A 294 -30.63 -9.39 15.09
N GLY A 295 -29.44 -9.99 15.25
CA GLY A 295 -29.13 -11.23 14.52
C GLY A 295 -27.74 -11.83 14.78
N GLY A 296 -27.45 -12.17 16.03
CA GLY A 296 -26.46 -13.19 16.39
C GLY A 296 -24.99 -12.81 16.19
N VAL A 297 -24.32 -12.45 17.28
CA VAL A 297 -22.87 -12.21 17.38
C VAL A 297 -22.46 -11.01 16.51
N VAL A 298 -21.60 -10.13 17.02
CA VAL A 298 -20.78 -9.29 16.13
C VAL A 298 -19.94 -10.29 15.31
N ARG A 299 -20.47 -10.77 14.18
CA ARG A 299 -19.82 -11.79 13.35
C ARG A 299 -18.44 -11.25 13.04
N ALA A 300 -17.43 -11.89 13.62
CA ALA A 300 -16.02 -11.65 13.36
C ALA A 300 -15.85 -11.33 11.87
N GLY A 301 -15.48 -10.11 11.52
CA GLY A 301 -15.50 -9.66 10.13
C GLY A 301 -15.83 -8.19 9.88
N ALA A 302 -16.38 -7.43 10.84
CA ALA A 302 -16.75 -6.03 10.61
C ALA A 302 -15.62 -5.04 10.94
N ALA A 303 -15.52 -3.96 10.14
CA ALA A 303 -14.84 -2.75 10.58
C ALA A 303 -15.56 -2.22 11.84
N ILE A 304 -14.85 -1.84 12.91
CA ILE A 304 -15.47 -1.16 14.05
C ILE A 304 -15.10 0.31 13.97
N CYS A 305 -16.09 1.19 13.77
CA CYS A 305 -15.92 2.64 13.76
C CYS A 305 -16.28 3.22 15.14
N ALA A 306 -15.37 4.00 15.73
CA ALA A 306 -15.62 4.77 16.96
C ALA A 306 -15.54 6.28 16.67
N GLU A 307 -16.56 7.04 17.08
CA GLU A 307 -16.59 8.50 17.00
C GLU A 307 -15.71 9.14 18.07
N GLY A 308 -14.87 10.10 17.68
CA GLY A 308 -14.15 10.95 18.62
C GLY A 308 -15.08 12.03 19.18
N ARG A 309 -15.41 11.99 20.47
CA ARG A 309 -16.08 13.11 21.14
C ARG A 309 -15.07 14.23 21.38
N GLY A 310 -15.01 15.19 20.46
CA GLY A 310 -14.32 16.45 20.69
C GLY A 310 -15.09 17.28 21.73
N GLN A 311 -14.51 17.42 22.93
CA GLN A 311 -15.02 18.34 23.93
C GLN A 311 -14.52 19.74 23.56
N GLU A 312 -15.37 20.55 22.94
CA GLU A 312 -15.11 21.99 22.78
C GLU A 312 -14.95 22.59 24.18
N ARG A 313 -13.71 22.95 24.55
CA ARG A 313 -13.47 23.85 25.66
C ARG A 313 -13.67 25.26 25.10
N GLY A 314 -14.75 25.91 25.58
CA GLY A 314 -15.10 27.28 25.24
C GLY A 314 -14.16 28.32 25.80
#